data_AF-A0A7V3Y0V8-F1
#
_entry.id   AF-A0A7V3Y0V8-F1
#
_cell.length_a   1.000
_cell.length_b   1.000
_cell.length_c   1.000
_cell.angle_alpha   90.00
_cell.angle_beta   90.00
_cell.angle_gamma   90.00
#
_symmetry.space_group_name_H-M   'P 1'
#
loop_
_entity.id
_entity.type
_entity.pdbx_description
1 polymer ?
#
loop_
_entity_poly.entity_id
_entity_poly.type
_entity_poly.pdbx_seq_one_letter_code
_entity_poly.pdbx_strand_id
1 'polypeptide(L)'
;DTTGHDTEVVKVVVKKVPGKLNTPTGTIEGEKSMWAEKAEKLTLENTREIFPGLFVAGMAANAVFGGPRMGPIFGGMLLSGKKVADEIVKKINR
;
A
#
# COMPACT_ATOMS: atom_id res chain seq x y z
N ASP A 1 3.24 0.72 6.39
CA ASP A 1 4.27 1.18 5.46
C ASP A 1 3.73 2.35 4.65
N THR A 2 4.38 3.49 4.79
CA THR A 2 4.16 4.72 4.03
C THR A 2 5.49 5.28 3.50
N THR A 3 6.52 4.44 3.30
CA THR A 3 7.85 4.87 2.83
C THR A 3 7.89 5.15 1.32
N GLY A 4 6.74 5.34 0.68
CA GLY A 4 6.63 5.65 -0.74
C GLY A 4 6.91 4.46 -1.67
N HIS A 5 7.42 4.77 -2.86
CA HIS A 5 7.65 3.83 -3.96
C HIS A 5 8.52 2.64 -3.55
N ASP A 6 9.47 2.86 -2.64
CA ASP A 6 10.47 1.86 -2.30
C ASP A 6 9.95 0.77 -1.36
N THR A 7 8.83 0.95 -0.65
CA THR A 7 8.22 -0.09 0.21
C THR A 7 9.21 -0.72 1.21
N GLU A 8 10.04 0.09 1.85
CA GLU A 8 11.20 -0.34 2.62
C GLU A 8 10.82 -1.26 3.80
N VAL A 9 9.71 -0.98 4.49
CA VAL A 9 9.25 -1.84 5.59
C VAL A 9 8.73 -3.16 5.04
N VAL A 10 7.94 -3.14 3.98
CA VAL A 10 7.42 -4.36 3.35
C VAL A 10 8.55 -5.24 2.81
N LYS A 11 9.58 -4.66 2.17
CA LYS A 11 10.77 -5.40 1.72
C LYS A 11 11.45 -6.14 2.86
N VAL A 12 11.61 -5.49 4.02
CA VAL A 12 12.20 -6.13 5.21
C VAL A 12 11.34 -7.29 5.70
N VAL A 13 10.01 -7.12 5.72
CA VAL A 13 9.06 -8.17 6.14
C VAL A 13 9.11 -9.36 5.19
N VAL A 14 9.00 -9.15 3.87
CA VAL A 14 9.10 -10.21 2.85
C VAL A 14 10.42 -10.98 2.97
N LYS A 15 11.52 -10.29 3.28
CA LYS A 15 12.85 -10.91 3.41
C LYS A 15 13.04 -11.71 4.70
N LYS A 16 12.49 -11.24 5.83
CA LYS A 16 12.86 -11.75 7.16
C LYS A 16 11.76 -12.50 7.89
N VAL A 17 10.49 -12.33 7.51
CA VAL A 17 9.35 -12.88 8.24
C VAL A 17 8.74 -14.04 7.43
N PRO A 18 8.63 -15.25 8.00
CA PRO A 18 7.95 -16.36 7.34
C PRO A 18 6.48 -16.02 7.05
N GLY A 19 6.03 -16.28 5.83
CA GLY A 19 4.65 -16.06 5.41
C GLY A 19 4.55 -15.49 4.00
N LYS A 20 3.35 -15.09 3.62
CA LYS A 20 3.06 -14.44 2.33
C LYS A 20 2.26 -13.17 2.59
N LEU A 21 2.52 -12.14 1.80
CA LEU A 21 1.67 -10.96 1.77
C LEU A 21 0.30 -11.34 1.19
N ASN A 22 -0.72 -10.57 1.53
CA ASN A 22 -2.05 -10.67 0.94
C ASN A 22 -2.09 -10.00 -0.44
N THR A 23 -1.20 -10.44 -1.33
CA THR A 23 -1.05 -10.01 -2.72
C THR A 23 -1.17 -11.24 -3.64
N PRO A 24 -1.46 -11.06 -4.95
CA PRO A 24 -1.59 -12.18 -5.88
C PRO A 24 -0.41 -13.16 -5.88
N THR A 25 0.81 -12.65 -5.81
CA THR A 25 2.05 -13.46 -5.80
C THR A 25 2.51 -13.84 -4.39
N GLY A 26 1.90 -13.28 -3.35
CA GLY A 26 2.37 -13.41 -1.97
C GLY A 26 3.62 -12.58 -1.64
N THR A 27 4.08 -11.73 -2.57
CA THR A 27 5.21 -10.80 -2.41
C THR A 27 4.85 -9.40 -2.95
N ILE A 28 5.82 -8.50 -3.08
CA ILE A 28 5.65 -7.17 -3.68
C ILE A 28 5.47 -7.33 -5.19
N GLU A 29 4.36 -6.84 -5.74
CA GLU A 29 4.05 -6.92 -7.18
C GLU A 29 4.84 -5.91 -8.04
N GLY A 30 5.27 -4.80 -7.44
CA GLY A 30 6.08 -3.76 -8.09
C GLY A 30 5.26 -2.68 -8.79
N GLU A 31 5.68 -1.42 -8.65
CA GLU A 31 5.04 -0.28 -9.31
C GLU A 31 5.08 -0.39 -10.84
N LYS A 32 3.99 0.04 -11.50
CA LYS A 32 3.88 0.14 -12.96
C LYS A 32 4.05 1.57 -13.46
N SER A 33 4.20 1.69 -14.78
CA SER A 33 4.27 2.97 -15.49
C SER A 33 3.08 3.88 -15.20
N MET A 34 3.27 5.18 -15.45
CA MET A 34 2.31 6.21 -15.03
C MET A 34 0.94 6.06 -15.69
N TRP A 35 -0.10 6.16 -14.86
CA TRP A 35 -1.51 6.34 -15.27
C TRP A 35 -2.25 7.02 -14.13
N ALA A 36 -2.27 8.35 -14.13
CA ALA A 36 -2.68 9.16 -12.98
C ALA A 36 -4.07 8.82 -12.43
N GLU A 37 -5.09 8.83 -13.29
CA GLU A 37 -6.47 8.52 -12.89
C GLU A 37 -6.60 7.13 -12.25
N LYS A 38 -6.02 6.11 -12.89
CA LYS A 38 -6.03 4.73 -12.39
C LYS A 38 -5.22 4.59 -11.10
N ALA A 39 -4.09 5.28 -11.00
CA ALA A 39 -3.21 5.27 -9.84
C ALA A 39 -3.89 5.88 -8.61
N GLU A 40 -4.58 7.02 -8.76
CA GLU A 40 -5.32 7.67 -7.66
C GLU A 40 -6.43 6.76 -7.13
N LYS A 41 -7.21 6.14 -8.02
CA LYS A 41 -8.26 5.18 -7.65
C LYS A 41 -7.68 3.95 -6.95
N LEU A 42 -6.67 3.32 -7.56
CA LEU A 42 -6.06 2.11 -7.02
C LEU A 42 -5.32 2.37 -5.70
N THR A 43 -4.79 3.56 -5.47
CA THR A 43 -4.13 3.90 -4.19
C THR A 43 -5.10 3.67 -3.04
N LEU A 44 -6.35 4.12 -3.17
CA LEU A 44 -7.36 3.94 -2.15
C LEU A 44 -7.79 2.48 -2.00
N GLU A 45 -7.96 1.76 -3.11
CA GLU A 45 -8.33 0.33 -3.08
C GLU A 45 -7.24 -0.53 -2.44
N ASN A 46 -5.98 -0.25 -2.76
CA ASN A 46 -4.79 -0.95 -2.30
C ASN A 46 -4.36 -0.57 -0.88
N THR A 47 -4.89 0.52 -0.32
CA THR A 47 -4.65 0.92 1.07
C THR A 47 -5.40 -0.03 2.00
N ARG A 48 -4.69 -0.97 2.61
CA ARG A 48 -5.26 -1.99 3.50
C ARG A 48 -4.17 -2.74 4.27
N GLU A 49 -4.58 -3.66 5.12
CA GLU A 49 -3.70 -4.65 5.74
C GLU A 49 -3.18 -5.66 4.70
N ILE A 50 -1.86 -5.82 4.63
CA ILE A 50 -1.19 -6.71 3.68
C ILE A 50 -0.55 -7.92 4.33
N PHE A 51 -0.39 -7.90 5.65
CA PHE A 51 0.15 -8.97 6.47
C PHE A 51 -0.35 -8.72 7.91
N PRO A 52 -0.51 -9.74 8.78
CA PRO A 52 -1.02 -9.52 10.13
C PRO A 52 -0.29 -8.38 10.88
N GLY A 53 -1.02 -7.30 11.17
CA GLY A 53 -0.52 -6.10 11.84
C GLY A 53 0.19 -5.08 10.95
N LEU A 54 0.36 -5.36 9.65
CA LEU A 54 1.08 -4.50 8.70
C LEU A 54 0.12 -3.97 7.64
N PHE A 55 -0.08 -2.65 7.66
CA PHE A 55 -0.88 -1.92 6.69
C PHE A 55 0.00 -1.16 5.71
N VAL A 56 -0.51 -0.86 4.53
CA VAL A 56 0.14 0.04 3.55
C VAL A 56 -0.76 1.20 3.19
N ALA A 57 -0.15 2.35 2.90
CA ALA A 57 -0.83 3.55 2.42
C ALA A 57 0.08 4.39 1.51
N GLY A 58 -0.50 5.33 0.80
CA GLY A 58 0.17 6.15 -0.21
C GLY A 58 0.77 5.31 -1.33
N MET A 59 1.89 5.76 -1.89
CA MET A 59 2.55 5.05 -2.99
C MET A 59 3.03 3.65 -2.65
N ALA A 60 3.30 3.37 -1.38
CA ALA A 60 3.63 2.02 -0.94
C ALA A 60 2.48 1.04 -1.24
N ALA A 61 1.22 1.49 -1.16
CA ALA A 61 0.07 0.66 -1.50
C ALA A 61 0.08 0.23 -2.97
N ASN A 62 0.30 1.17 -3.91
CA ASN A 62 0.38 0.83 -5.33
C ASN A 62 1.61 -0.01 -5.67
N ALA A 63 2.77 0.26 -5.07
CA ALA A 63 3.97 -0.53 -5.30
C ALA A 63 3.80 -1.99 -4.80
N VAL A 64 3.18 -2.19 -3.63
CA VAL A 64 2.92 -3.54 -3.10
C VAL A 64 1.93 -4.32 -3.97
N PHE A 65 0.89 -3.66 -4.50
CA PHE A 65 -0.20 -4.32 -5.23
C PHE A 65 -0.10 -4.27 -6.76
N GLY A 66 0.95 -3.67 -7.33
CA GLY A 66 1.15 -3.70 -8.77
C GLY A 66 0.39 -2.60 -9.52
N GLY A 67 0.15 -1.47 -8.85
CA GLY A 67 -0.53 -0.29 -9.37
C GLY A 67 0.43 0.66 -10.12
N PRO A 68 -0.11 1.54 -10.99
CA PRO A 68 0.67 2.58 -11.65
C PRO A 68 1.00 3.73 -10.69
N ARG A 69 2.02 4.53 -11.04
CA ARG A 69 2.27 5.85 -10.41
C ARG A 69 1.34 6.94 -10.92
N MET A 70 1.10 7.97 -10.11
CA MET A 70 0.23 9.11 -10.51
C MET A 70 0.93 10.39 -10.94
N GLY A 71 2.22 10.57 -10.61
CA GLY A 71 2.89 11.85 -10.87
C GLY A 71 2.52 12.92 -9.83
N PRO A 72 2.54 14.22 -10.17
CA PRO A 72 2.40 15.32 -9.21
C PRO A 72 0.92 15.62 -8.85
N ILE A 73 0.19 14.58 -8.42
CA ILE A 73 -1.17 14.69 -7.88
C ILE A 73 -1.23 13.91 -6.56
N PHE A 74 -1.87 14.49 -5.55
CA PHE A 74 -1.71 14.05 -4.15
C PHE A 74 -3.03 13.75 -3.42
N GLY A 75 -4.17 13.81 -4.11
CA GLY A 75 -5.48 13.56 -3.50
C GLY A 75 -5.59 12.15 -2.93
N GLY A 76 -5.20 11.15 -3.71
CA GLY A 76 -5.14 9.74 -3.32
C GLY A 76 -4.21 9.50 -2.14
N MET A 77 -3.10 10.25 -2.03
CA MET A 77 -2.17 10.13 -0.89
C MET A 77 -2.84 10.52 0.43
N LEU A 78 -3.50 11.68 0.47
CA LEU A 78 -4.17 12.18 1.67
C LEU A 78 -5.33 11.28 2.07
N LEU A 79 -6.18 10.91 1.11
CA LEU A 79 -7.32 10.04 1.36
C LEU A 79 -6.89 8.63 1.78
N SER A 80 -5.78 8.13 1.24
CA SER A 80 -5.17 6.86 1.65
C SER A 80 -4.69 6.89 3.10
N GLY A 81 -3.98 7.94 3.50
CA GLY A 81 -3.56 8.13 4.89
C GLY A 81 -4.74 8.18 5.87
N LYS A 82 -5.81 8.90 5.51
CA LYS A 82 -7.04 8.93 6.30
C LYS A 82 -7.68 7.54 6.39
N LYS A 83 -7.83 6.84 5.26
CA LYS A 83 -8.45 5.51 5.20
C LYS A 83 -7.73 4.51 6.10
N VAL A 84 -6.40 4.44 6.04
CA VAL A 84 -5.63 3.50 6.85
C VAL A 84 -5.72 3.83 8.34
N ALA A 85 -5.75 5.12 8.70
CA ALA A 85 -5.94 5.54 10.08
C ALA A 85 -7.32 5.07 10.61
N ASP A 86 -8.38 5.28 9.83
CA ASP A 86 -9.74 4.84 10.18
C ASP A 86 -9.82 3.30 10.33
N GLU A 87 -9.15 2.54 9.45
CA GLU A 87 -9.08 1.07 9.54
C GLU A 87 -8.33 0.59 10.78
N ILE A 88 -7.19 1.21 11.10
CA ILE A 88 -6.39 0.86 12.28
C ILE A 88 -7.16 1.19 13.57
N VAL A 89 -7.78 2.37 13.67
CA VAL A 89 -8.59 2.75 14.84
C VAL A 89 -9.73 1.76 15.07
N LYS A 90 -10.44 1.35 13.99
CA LYS A 90 -11.49 0.33 14.07
C LYS A 90 -10.97 -1.02 14.55
N LYS A 91 -9.73 -1.38 14.20
CA LYS A 91 -9.12 -2.66 14.60
C LYS A 91 -8.63 -2.66 16.04
N ILE A 92 -8.14 -1.53 16.54
CA ILE A 92 -7.69 -1.37 17.94
C ILE A 92 -8.88 -1.31 18.91
N ASN A 93 -10.01 -0.73 18.50
CA ASN A 93 -11.21 -0.60 19.34
C ASN A 93 -12.10 -1.86 19.37
N ARG A 94 -11.63 -3.00 18.83
CA ARG A 94 -12.31 -4.29 18.86
C ARG A 94 -11.66 -5.21 19.88
#